data_AF-A0A7C5WZW7-F1
#
_entry.id   AF-A0A7C5WZW7-F1
#
_cell.length_a   1.000
_cell.length_b   1.000
_cell.length_c   1.000
_cell.angle_alpha   90.00
_cell.angle_beta   90.00
_cell.angle_gamma   90.00
#
_symmetry.space_group_name_H-M   'P 1'
#
loop_
_entity.id
_entity.type
_entity.pdbx_description
1 polymer ?
#
loop_
_entity_poly.entity_id
_entity_poly.type
_entity_poly.pdbx_seq_one_letter_code
_entity_poly.pdbx_strand_id
1 'polypeptide(L)'
;MQYLRNKKNSLGRPMVVNISLGGHFGPHDGTSILEREIANLSGGGFVVVASAGNEGDKKLHAVISGINSTVSVGLSSPDPDGDVIDGWYKNGTLRVEFCDSSNSCLSAEPGTSASGNLSGGCRVKIDNTATSHPLNGDGRFVVEFNCSGSFTIRLTPRSGTLNADLYLAHENGEFTDCFLDDGFGGFLGTVVEPATSPYVIAVGALTSRVGDTRSFADLGKIAYFSSRGPTRDGRLKPEVVAPGYYVLGPKAGSSGYIPLSGTSLASPVVAGLVALILEANPNLDVNGVRGVLSSQALSDGFTGSLPNNVYGYGKAFLSSFSSVGSVGSIYVGSLENFTCGLRESVVGGGGGGGGCNSASPDLYTALSALLSVAVLRRLAKRKLA
;
A
#
# COMPACT_ATOMS: atom_id res chain seq x y z
N MET A 1 -17.65 5.38 -8.50
CA MET A 1 -18.08 5.37 -7.09
C MET A 1 -19.52 5.83 -6.88
N GLN A 2 -19.96 6.97 -7.47
CA GLN A 2 -21.33 7.49 -7.32
C GLN A 2 -22.45 6.45 -7.56
N TYR A 3 -22.33 5.63 -8.61
CA TYR A 3 -23.31 4.57 -8.89
C TYR A 3 -23.52 3.63 -7.69
N LEU A 4 -22.44 3.19 -7.05
CA LEU A 4 -22.48 2.28 -5.89
C LEU A 4 -23.13 2.98 -4.69
N ARG A 5 -22.80 4.25 -4.45
CA ARG A 5 -23.44 5.04 -3.38
C ARG A 5 -24.95 5.20 -3.62
N ASN A 6 -25.35 5.50 -4.85
CA ASN A 6 -26.77 5.58 -5.21
C ASN A 6 -27.46 4.22 -5.02
N LYS A 7 -26.79 3.12 -5.38
CA LYS A 7 -27.33 1.77 -5.22
C LYS A 7 -27.51 1.39 -3.75
N LYS A 8 -26.53 1.70 -2.89
CA LYS A 8 -26.63 1.57 -1.42
C LYS A 8 -27.88 2.25 -0.89
N ASN A 9 -28.07 3.53 -1.25
CA ASN A 9 -29.22 4.32 -0.83
C ASN A 9 -30.54 3.72 -1.32
N SER A 10 -30.62 3.32 -2.59
CA SER A 10 -31.84 2.73 -3.15
C SER A 10 -32.23 1.39 -2.52
N LEU A 11 -31.24 0.61 -2.05
CA LEU A 11 -31.46 -0.68 -1.40
C LEU A 11 -31.69 -0.56 0.11
N GLY A 12 -31.35 0.58 0.73
CA GLY A 12 -31.44 0.76 2.19
C GLY A 12 -30.52 -0.20 2.97
N ARG A 13 -29.39 -0.61 2.39
CA ARG A 13 -28.46 -1.59 2.99
C ARG A 13 -27.04 -1.06 3.05
N PRO A 14 -26.23 -1.44 4.07
CA PRO A 14 -24.80 -1.17 4.06
C PRO A 14 -24.14 -1.75 2.82
N MET A 15 -23.06 -1.12 2.38
CA MET A 15 -22.31 -1.53 1.21
C MET A 15 -20.81 -1.51 1.51
N VAL A 16 -20.16 -2.62 1.19
CA VAL A 16 -18.71 -2.73 1.12
C VAL A 16 -18.31 -2.72 -0.35
N VAL A 17 -17.43 -1.80 -0.73
CA VAL A 17 -16.89 -1.71 -2.08
C VAL A 17 -15.48 -2.30 -2.06
N ASN A 18 -15.25 -3.34 -2.85
CA ASN A 18 -13.91 -3.90 -3.05
C ASN A 18 -13.27 -3.33 -4.32
N ILE A 19 -12.10 -2.71 -4.18
CA ILE A 19 -11.29 -2.19 -5.29
C ILE A 19 -10.00 -3.02 -5.37
N SER A 20 -10.00 -4.05 -6.20
CA SER A 20 -8.81 -4.89 -6.48
C SER A 20 -8.01 -4.33 -7.65
N LEU A 21 -7.71 -3.03 -7.63
CA LEU A 21 -6.99 -2.28 -8.66
C LEU A 21 -6.32 -1.06 -8.03
N GLY A 22 -5.21 -0.62 -8.62
CA GLY A 22 -4.60 0.65 -8.31
C GLY A 22 -3.49 1.01 -9.29
N GLY A 23 -2.77 2.10 -9.01
CA GLY A 23 -1.59 2.48 -9.76
C GLY A 23 -0.74 3.53 -9.06
N HIS A 24 0.38 3.87 -9.69
CA HIS A 24 1.41 4.76 -9.17
C HIS A 24 1.42 6.17 -9.78
N PHE A 25 0.43 6.52 -10.61
CA PHE A 25 0.31 7.87 -11.14
C PHE A 25 -0.58 8.75 -10.27
N GLY A 26 0.04 9.49 -9.36
CA GLY A 26 -0.61 10.46 -8.49
C GLY A 26 0.17 10.74 -7.20
N PRO A 27 -0.40 11.54 -6.29
CA PRO A 27 0.31 12.07 -5.12
C PRO A 27 0.54 11.09 -3.98
N HIS A 28 -0.09 9.91 -3.95
CA HIS A 28 0.08 8.90 -2.87
C HIS A 28 -0.15 9.42 -1.44
N ASP A 29 -0.91 10.50 -1.27
CA ASP A 29 -1.13 11.17 0.01
C ASP A 29 -2.62 11.28 0.37
N GLY A 30 -3.51 10.64 -0.39
CA GLY A 30 -4.96 10.71 -0.16
C GLY A 30 -5.66 11.85 -0.90
N THR A 31 -4.93 12.66 -1.67
CA THR A 31 -5.48 13.86 -2.33
C THR A 31 -5.80 13.67 -3.80
N SER A 32 -5.59 12.48 -4.38
CA SER A 32 -5.95 12.24 -5.77
C SER A 32 -7.47 12.32 -5.99
N ILE A 33 -7.88 12.53 -7.24
CA ILE A 33 -9.29 12.77 -7.57
C ILE A 33 -10.17 11.60 -7.11
N LEU A 34 -9.73 10.36 -7.34
CA LEU A 34 -10.46 9.18 -6.91
C LEU A 34 -10.52 9.08 -5.38
N GLU A 35 -9.43 9.37 -4.68
CA GLU A 35 -9.37 9.31 -3.22
C GLU A 35 -10.23 10.39 -2.56
N ARG A 36 -10.25 11.60 -3.12
CA ARG A 36 -11.14 12.69 -2.68
C ARG A 36 -12.61 12.34 -2.92
N GLU A 37 -12.93 11.69 -4.04
CA GLU A 37 -14.29 11.21 -4.30
C GLU A 37 -14.69 10.09 -3.33
N ILE A 38 -13.79 9.16 -3.01
CA ILE A 38 -14.03 8.15 -1.97
C ILE A 38 -14.27 8.83 -0.62
N ALA A 39 -13.47 9.83 -0.25
CA ALA A 39 -13.64 10.60 0.97
C ALA A 39 -15.02 11.29 1.02
N ASN A 40 -15.40 11.97 -0.06
CA ASN A 40 -16.68 12.68 -0.17
C ASN A 40 -17.89 11.74 -0.06
N LEU A 41 -17.79 10.52 -0.62
CA LEU A 41 -18.87 9.53 -0.58
C LEU A 41 -18.84 8.63 0.67
N SER A 42 -17.83 8.78 1.52
CA SER A 42 -17.67 8.00 2.74
C SER A 42 -18.73 8.36 3.78
N GLY A 43 -18.95 7.45 4.73
CA GLY A 43 -19.86 7.63 5.85
C GLY A 43 -20.47 6.31 6.30
N GLY A 44 -21.33 6.38 7.33
CA GLY A 44 -21.90 5.19 7.95
C GLY A 44 -22.49 4.18 6.96
N GLY A 45 -22.06 2.93 7.07
CA GLY A 45 -22.51 1.82 6.21
C GLY A 45 -22.02 1.86 4.77
N PHE A 46 -21.05 2.71 4.42
CA PHE A 46 -20.40 2.69 3.11
C PHE A 46 -18.88 2.68 3.29
N VAL A 47 -18.28 1.51 3.09
CA VAL A 47 -16.86 1.28 3.37
C VAL A 47 -16.17 0.78 2.11
N VAL A 48 -15.02 1.37 1.80
CA VAL A 48 -14.19 0.97 0.68
C VAL A 48 -13.00 0.17 1.21
N VAL A 49 -12.76 -0.99 0.60
CA VAL A 49 -11.62 -1.86 0.86
C VAL A 49 -10.83 -1.96 -0.46
N ALA A 50 -9.53 -1.75 -0.42
CA ALA A 50 -8.69 -1.81 -1.61
C ALA A 50 -7.44 -2.66 -1.39
N SER A 51 -6.98 -3.29 -2.47
CA SER A 51 -5.70 -4.00 -2.52
C SER A 51 -4.54 -3.00 -2.39
N ALA A 52 -3.52 -3.34 -1.60
CA ALA A 52 -2.37 -2.46 -1.38
C ALA A 52 -1.46 -2.29 -2.61
N GLY A 53 -1.49 -3.21 -3.58
CA GLY A 53 -0.55 -3.27 -4.70
C GLY A 53 0.29 -4.56 -4.68
N ASN A 54 0.94 -4.89 -5.80
CA ASN A 54 1.83 -6.04 -5.95
C ASN A 54 3.28 -5.63 -6.29
N GLU A 55 3.70 -4.46 -5.84
CA GLU A 55 4.95 -3.82 -6.23
C GLU A 55 5.95 -3.71 -5.07
N GLY A 56 5.68 -4.39 -3.95
CA GLY A 56 6.51 -4.27 -2.76
C GLY A 56 7.90 -4.88 -2.86
N ASP A 57 8.20 -5.61 -3.94
CA ASP A 57 9.53 -6.09 -4.30
C ASP A 57 10.19 -5.26 -5.42
N LYS A 58 9.55 -4.18 -5.88
CA LYS A 58 10.06 -3.29 -6.93
C LYS A 58 10.64 -2.01 -6.35
N LYS A 59 11.79 -1.56 -6.86
CA LYS A 59 12.42 -0.27 -6.51
C LYS A 59 11.79 0.89 -7.29
N LEU A 60 10.47 1.03 -7.24
CA LEU A 60 9.75 2.02 -8.04
C LEU A 60 9.54 3.36 -7.35
N HIS A 61 9.94 3.49 -6.08
CA HIS A 61 9.79 4.71 -5.28
C HIS A 61 11.15 5.16 -4.75
N ALA A 62 11.48 6.44 -5.00
CA ALA A 62 12.66 7.09 -4.44
C ALA A 62 12.23 8.26 -3.54
N VAL A 63 12.85 8.34 -2.36
CA VAL A 63 12.60 9.38 -1.35
C VAL A 63 13.87 10.20 -1.14
N ILE A 64 13.76 11.51 -1.31
CA ILE A 64 14.85 12.45 -1.14
C ILE A 64 14.42 13.53 -0.16
N SER A 65 15.17 13.72 0.92
CA SER A 65 14.87 14.72 1.95
C SER A 65 15.99 15.75 2.05
N GLY A 66 15.64 17.00 2.36
CA GLY A 66 16.61 18.04 2.65
C GLY A 66 17.40 18.53 1.43
N ILE A 67 16.80 18.53 0.24
CA ILE A 67 17.42 18.99 -1.01
C ILE A 67 17.73 20.49 -0.89
N ASN A 68 19.00 20.83 -0.64
CA ASN A 68 19.53 22.20 -0.54
C ASN A 68 20.62 22.51 -1.59
N SER A 69 21.04 21.49 -2.35
CA SER A 69 21.93 21.56 -3.51
C SER A 69 21.44 20.57 -4.58
N THR A 70 22.08 20.56 -5.76
CA THR A 70 21.75 19.56 -6.79
C THR A 70 21.95 18.14 -6.25
N VAL A 71 20.91 17.31 -6.39
CA VAL A 71 20.95 15.87 -6.08
C VAL A 71 20.71 15.08 -7.36
N SER A 72 21.42 13.96 -7.51
CA SER A 72 21.24 13.01 -8.60
C SER A 72 20.59 11.74 -8.08
N VAL A 73 19.59 11.24 -8.81
CA VAL A 73 18.91 9.98 -8.54
C VAL A 73 19.02 9.11 -9.80
N GLY A 74 19.67 7.97 -9.68
CA GLY A 74 19.81 7.00 -10.76
C GLY A 74 18.56 6.14 -10.94
N LEU A 75 18.29 5.78 -12.19
CA LEU A 75 17.28 4.79 -12.55
C LEU A 75 17.73 3.98 -13.76
N SER A 76 17.09 2.83 -13.94
CA SER A 76 17.22 2.02 -15.14
C SER A 76 15.85 1.58 -15.64
N SER A 77 15.70 1.49 -16.96
CA SER A 77 14.54 0.87 -17.59
C SER A 77 15.00 -0.21 -18.57
N PRO A 78 14.52 -1.46 -18.44
CA PRO A 78 14.75 -2.50 -19.44
C PRO A 78 13.81 -2.37 -20.65
N ASP A 79 12.72 -1.60 -20.53
CA ASP A 79 11.66 -1.52 -21.52
C ASP A 79 11.98 -0.45 -22.60
N PRO A 80 11.99 -0.80 -23.90
CA PRO A 80 12.17 0.17 -24.98
C PRO A 80 11.08 1.25 -25.05
N ASP A 81 9.87 0.97 -24.55
CA ASP A 81 8.79 1.95 -24.45
C ASP A 81 9.01 2.93 -23.27
N GLY A 82 9.99 2.64 -22.41
CA GLY A 82 10.41 3.46 -21.27
C GLY A 82 9.44 3.43 -20.09
N ASP A 83 9.36 4.54 -19.35
CA ASP A 83 8.50 4.68 -18.17
C ASP A 83 8.08 6.16 -18.00
N VAL A 84 7.26 6.41 -17.00
CA VAL A 84 6.84 7.74 -16.57
C VAL A 84 7.23 7.94 -15.12
N ILE A 85 8.01 8.97 -14.85
CA ILE A 85 8.38 9.37 -13.49
C ILE A 85 7.38 10.44 -13.04
N ASP A 86 6.58 10.12 -12.02
CA ASP A 86 5.71 11.08 -11.34
C ASP A 86 6.39 11.57 -10.06
N GLY A 87 6.90 12.79 -10.09
CA GLY A 87 7.66 13.40 -9.01
C GLY A 87 6.84 14.45 -8.25
N TRP A 88 6.77 14.32 -6.93
CA TRP A 88 6.07 15.25 -6.04
C TRP A 88 7.04 15.86 -5.05
N TYR A 89 6.93 17.17 -4.78
CA TYR A 89 7.85 17.87 -3.89
C TYR A 89 7.18 19.00 -3.09
N LYS A 90 7.79 19.39 -1.97
CA LYS A 90 7.30 20.45 -1.09
C LYS A 90 8.39 21.41 -0.65
N ASN A 91 7.99 22.54 -0.06
CA ASN A 91 8.86 23.56 0.55
C ASN A 91 9.77 24.34 -0.40
N GLY A 92 9.35 24.55 -1.64
CA GLY A 92 10.11 25.35 -2.59
C GLY A 92 9.80 25.03 -4.04
N THR A 93 10.74 25.36 -4.92
CA THR A 93 10.68 25.05 -6.35
C THR A 93 11.98 24.39 -6.78
N LEU A 94 11.89 23.48 -7.76
CA LEU A 94 13.03 22.73 -8.27
C LEU A 94 13.12 22.79 -9.80
N ARG A 95 14.35 22.89 -10.32
CA ARG A 95 14.66 22.55 -11.70
C ARG A 95 14.82 21.03 -11.79
N VAL A 96 14.19 20.44 -12.80
CA VAL A 96 14.31 19.01 -13.11
C VAL A 96 15.17 18.86 -14.34
N GLU A 97 16.13 17.93 -14.30
CA GLU A 97 16.89 17.51 -15.46
C GLU A 97 16.82 15.99 -15.57
N PHE A 98 16.66 15.48 -16.79
CA PHE A 98 16.71 14.05 -17.09
C PHE A 98 17.86 13.80 -18.06
N CYS A 99 18.80 12.97 -17.64
CA CYS A 99 20.06 12.75 -18.32
C CYS A 99 20.25 11.29 -18.71
N ASP A 100 20.87 11.04 -19.87
CA ASP A 100 21.32 9.72 -20.28
C ASP A 100 22.72 9.38 -19.72
N SER A 101 23.21 8.18 -20.01
CA SER A 101 24.53 7.70 -19.58
C SER A 101 25.71 8.47 -20.18
N SER A 102 25.51 9.23 -21.26
CA SER A 102 26.51 10.13 -21.85
C SER A 102 26.51 11.52 -21.18
N ASN A 103 25.66 11.72 -20.16
CA ASN A 103 25.44 12.98 -19.47
C ASN A 103 24.82 14.07 -20.35
N SER A 104 24.15 13.68 -21.44
CA SER A 104 23.28 14.58 -22.20
C SER A 104 21.94 14.71 -21.49
N CYS A 105 21.49 15.94 -21.24
CA CYS A 105 20.34 16.21 -20.39
C CYS A 105 19.29 17.08 -21.09
N LEU A 106 18.02 16.80 -20.80
CA LEU A 106 16.91 17.71 -21.00
C LEU A 106 16.54 18.36 -19.66
N SER A 107 16.24 19.65 -19.63
CA SER A 107 15.96 20.40 -18.40
C SER A 107 14.67 21.22 -18.48
N ALA A 108 13.92 21.30 -17.38
CA ALA A 108 12.80 22.21 -17.23
C ALA A 108 12.91 22.99 -15.91
N GLU A 109 12.90 24.33 -16.00
CA GLU A 109 12.79 25.23 -14.85
C GLU A 109 11.38 25.16 -14.22
N PRO A 110 11.21 25.55 -12.94
CA PRO A 110 9.89 25.63 -12.33
C PRO A 110 8.91 26.47 -13.17
N GLY A 111 7.72 25.94 -13.42
CA GLY A 111 6.69 26.62 -14.21
C GLY A 111 6.84 26.42 -15.72
N THR A 112 7.76 25.57 -16.18
CA THR A 112 8.03 25.32 -17.60
C THR A 112 7.96 23.84 -17.95
N SER A 113 7.92 23.55 -19.25
CA SER A 113 8.05 22.19 -19.79
C SER A 113 9.11 22.16 -20.89
N ALA A 114 9.67 20.98 -21.12
CA ALA A 114 10.67 20.74 -22.15
C ALA A 114 10.39 19.41 -22.85
N SER A 115 10.71 19.32 -24.14
CA SER A 115 10.69 18.07 -24.88
C SER A 115 11.86 18.01 -25.85
N GLY A 116 12.39 16.81 -26.08
CA GLY A 116 13.55 16.62 -26.93
C GLY A 116 13.95 15.17 -27.04
N ASN A 117 15.02 14.92 -27.78
CA ASN A 117 15.63 13.60 -27.87
C ASN A 117 17.00 13.64 -27.17
N LEU A 118 17.27 12.64 -26.34
CA LEU A 118 18.60 12.36 -25.82
C LEU A 118 19.37 11.46 -26.81
N SER A 119 20.58 11.03 -26.43
CA SER A 119 21.37 10.13 -27.28
C SER A 119 20.62 8.83 -27.58
N GLY A 120 20.94 8.19 -28.71
CA GLY A 120 20.25 6.96 -29.15
C GLY A 120 18.80 7.18 -29.61
N GLY A 121 18.33 8.42 -29.72
CA GLY A 121 16.95 8.73 -30.15
C GLY A 121 15.92 8.61 -29.04
N CYS A 122 16.34 8.54 -27.77
CA CYS A 122 15.43 8.47 -26.64
C CYS A 122 14.59 9.75 -26.56
N ARG A 123 13.27 9.62 -26.78
CA ARG A 123 12.35 10.75 -26.65
C ARG A 123 12.07 11.00 -25.18
N VAL A 124 12.21 12.25 -24.75
CA VAL A 124 11.96 12.69 -23.37
C VAL A 124 11.08 13.91 -23.37
N LYS A 125 10.12 13.96 -22.44
CA LYS A 125 9.30 15.12 -22.14
C LYS A 125 9.28 15.33 -20.63
N ILE A 126 9.56 16.55 -20.21
CA ILE A 126 9.51 16.99 -18.82
C ILE A 126 8.41 18.05 -18.71
N ASP A 127 7.40 17.78 -17.88
CA ASP A 127 6.42 18.76 -17.44
C ASP A 127 6.76 19.16 -15.99
N ASN A 128 7.26 20.37 -15.78
CA ASN A 128 7.53 20.94 -14.45
C ASN A 128 6.69 22.22 -14.24
N THR A 129 5.49 22.27 -14.82
CA THR A 129 4.63 23.46 -14.81
C THR A 129 3.88 23.63 -13.48
N ALA A 130 3.57 22.53 -12.80
CA ALA A 130 2.80 22.52 -11.57
C ALA A 130 3.67 22.79 -10.33
N THR A 131 4.04 24.04 -10.08
CA THR A 131 4.78 24.44 -8.87
C THR A 131 3.92 24.53 -7.60
N SER A 132 2.59 24.51 -7.76
CA SER A 132 1.58 24.40 -6.71
C SER A 132 0.37 23.69 -7.29
N HIS A 133 0.31 22.37 -7.13
CA HIS A 133 -0.70 21.52 -7.75
C HIS A 133 -2.08 21.71 -7.09
N PRO A 134 -3.19 21.77 -7.85
CA PRO A 134 -4.53 22.05 -7.30
C PRO A 134 -5.11 20.97 -6.37
N LEU A 135 -4.44 19.81 -6.25
CA LEU A 135 -4.90 18.73 -5.38
C LEU A 135 -4.53 18.96 -3.91
N ASN A 136 -3.30 19.42 -3.66
CA ASN A 136 -2.70 19.48 -2.32
C ASN A 136 -1.76 20.68 -2.10
N GLY A 137 -1.50 21.49 -3.13
CA GLY A 137 -0.57 22.63 -3.08
C GLY A 137 0.90 22.28 -3.25
N ASP A 138 1.24 21.00 -3.35
CA ASP A 138 2.62 20.55 -3.57
C ASP A 138 3.07 20.80 -5.00
N GLY A 139 4.37 20.91 -5.20
CA GLY A 139 4.95 20.89 -6.54
C GLY A 139 4.90 19.49 -7.14
N ARG A 140 4.70 19.42 -8.46
CA ARG A 140 4.70 18.19 -9.23
C ARG A 140 5.50 18.38 -10.52
N PHE A 141 6.28 17.37 -10.88
CA PHE A 141 6.82 17.23 -12.21
C PHE A 141 6.57 15.84 -12.76
N VAL A 142 6.46 15.73 -14.08
CA VAL A 142 6.31 14.45 -14.79
C VAL A 142 7.40 14.34 -15.83
N VAL A 143 8.13 13.22 -15.84
CA VAL A 143 9.09 12.89 -16.90
C VAL A 143 8.59 11.67 -17.65
N GLU A 144 8.23 11.84 -18.91
CA GLU A 144 7.91 10.74 -19.83
C GLU A 144 9.16 10.48 -20.68
N PHE A 145 9.63 9.23 -20.73
CA PHE A 145 10.75 8.84 -21.61
C PHE A 145 10.45 7.53 -22.33
N ASN A 146 10.90 7.40 -23.57
CA ASN A 146 10.66 6.23 -24.42
C ASN A 146 11.97 5.61 -24.89
N CYS A 147 12.64 4.93 -23.97
CA CYS A 147 13.85 4.17 -24.25
C CYS A 147 14.21 3.28 -23.06
N SER A 148 14.93 2.19 -23.35
CA SER A 148 15.63 1.41 -22.33
C SER A 148 17.04 1.97 -22.10
N GLY A 149 17.57 1.74 -20.90
CA GLY A 149 18.91 2.18 -20.52
C GLY A 149 19.03 2.58 -19.06
N SER A 150 20.13 3.25 -18.75
CA SER A 150 20.39 3.86 -17.44
C SER A 150 20.35 5.37 -17.56
N PHE A 151 19.67 6.01 -16.62
CA PHE A 151 19.40 7.44 -16.62
C PHE A 151 19.66 8.05 -15.26
N THR A 152 19.69 9.37 -15.21
CA THR A 152 19.80 10.13 -13.97
C THR A 152 18.82 11.28 -13.99
N ILE A 153 18.00 11.40 -12.94
CA ILE A 153 17.27 12.63 -12.65
C ILE A 153 18.16 13.53 -11.80
N ARG A 154 18.31 14.79 -12.18
CA ARG A 154 18.89 15.82 -11.30
C ARG A 154 17.81 16.77 -10.82
N LEU A 155 17.77 16.95 -9.50
CA LEU A 155 16.89 17.90 -8.83
C LEU A 155 17.74 19.03 -8.28
N THR A 156 17.55 20.24 -8.82
CA THR A 156 18.29 21.43 -8.39
C THR A 156 17.33 22.44 -7.76
N PRO A 157 17.44 22.72 -6.44
CA PRO A 157 16.63 23.73 -5.78
C PRO A 157 16.76 25.10 -6.44
N ARG A 158 15.62 25.79 -6.60
CA ARG A 158 15.53 27.20 -6.97
C ARG A 158 15.07 28.07 -5.81
N SER A 159 14.35 27.48 -4.87
CA SER A 159 13.99 28.11 -3.61
C SER A 159 13.77 27.03 -2.54
N GLY A 160 13.99 27.40 -1.27
CA GLY A 160 13.71 26.55 -0.12
C GLY A 160 14.64 25.34 0.04
N THR A 161 14.25 24.44 0.94
CA THR A 161 14.90 23.15 1.18
C THR A 161 13.83 22.07 1.05
N LEU A 162 13.95 21.27 0.00
CA LEU A 162 12.84 20.46 -0.47
C LEU A 162 12.92 19.01 0.01
N ASN A 163 11.76 18.37 0.08
CA ASN A 163 11.65 16.92 0.07
C ASN A 163 10.92 16.52 -1.21
N ALA A 164 11.33 15.42 -1.82
CA ALA A 164 10.75 14.90 -3.05
C ALA A 164 10.53 13.38 -2.98
N ASP A 165 9.45 12.93 -3.58
CA ASP A 165 9.08 11.54 -3.77
C ASP A 165 8.88 11.30 -5.27
N LEU A 166 9.54 10.28 -5.80
CA LEU A 166 9.52 9.94 -7.23
C LEU A 166 8.94 8.54 -7.40
N TYR A 167 7.95 8.39 -8.27
CA TYR A 167 7.32 7.11 -8.58
C TYR A 167 7.49 6.75 -10.04
N LEU A 168 7.85 5.50 -10.35
CA LEU A 168 7.75 4.94 -11.70
C LEU A 168 6.35 4.42 -11.92
N ALA A 169 5.57 5.14 -12.74
CA ALA A 169 4.13 4.96 -12.84
C ALA A 169 3.70 3.75 -13.68
N HIS A 170 4.53 3.28 -14.61
CA HIS A 170 4.26 2.06 -15.39
C HIS A 170 4.97 0.82 -14.85
N GLU A 171 5.82 0.98 -13.83
CA GLU A 171 6.51 -0.12 -13.14
C GLU A 171 7.43 -0.95 -14.05
N ASN A 172 7.92 -0.34 -15.13
CA ASN A 172 8.81 -0.97 -16.10
C ASN A 172 10.26 -0.88 -15.64
N GLY A 173 10.64 0.25 -15.03
CA GLY A 173 11.98 0.50 -14.53
C GLY A 173 12.16 0.29 -13.03
N GLU A 174 13.38 0.58 -12.57
CA GLU A 174 13.77 0.60 -11.17
C GLU A 174 14.71 1.77 -10.89
N PHE A 175 14.52 2.44 -9.74
CA PHE A 175 15.52 3.33 -9.18
C PHE A 175 16.72 2.52 -8.68
N THR A 176 17.92 3.03 -8.94
CA THR A 176 19.18 2.40 -8.52
C THR A 176 19.69 2.93 -7.18
N ASP A 177 19.04 3.97 -6.66
CA ASP A 177 19.42 4.72 -5.47
C ASP A 177 18.20 5.48 -4.91
N CYS A 178 18.30 5.97 -3.67
CA CYS A 178 17.22 6.67 -2.93
C CYS A 178 15.93 5.86 -2.67
N PHE A 179 15.90 4.55 -2.92
CA PHE A 179 14.84 3.66 -2.43
C PHE A 179 15.05 3.30 -0.96
N LEU A 180 13.99 2.84 -0.28
CA LEU A 180 14.01 2.48 1.14
C LEU A 180 13.65 1.00 1.34
N ASP A 181 14.58 0.20 1.87
CA ASP A 181 14.32 -1.20 2.24
C ASP A 181 13.34 -1.29 3.43
N ASP A 182 12.44 -2.28 3.40
CA ASP A 182 11.47 -2.52 4.48
C ASP A 182 12.04 -3.39 5.62
N GLY A 183 13.21 -4.03 5.42
CA GLY A 183 13.80 -4.99 6.35
C GLY A 183 13.17 -6.39 6.30
N PHE A 184 12.20 -6.63 5.42
CA PHE A 184 11.50 -7.90 5.15
C PHE A 184 11.76 -8.43 3.73
N GLY A 185 12.70 -7.82 3.00
CA GLY A 185 13.08 -8.23 1.64
C GLY A 185 12.30 -7.52 0.54
N GLY A 186 11.69 -6.37 0.84
CA GLY A 186 11.03 -5.48 -0.12
C GLY A 186 11.33 -4.01 0.13
N PHE A 187 10.54 -3.14 -0.48
CA PHE A 187 10.73 -1.69 -0.46
C PHE A 187 9.49 -0.95 0.06
N LEU A 188 9.74 0.10 0.84
CA LEU A 188 8.71 0.99 1.40
C LEU A 188 8.15 1.95 0.35
N GLY A 189 6.97 2.49 0.63
CA GLY A 189 6.32 3.52 -0.20
C GLY A 189 5.76 3.00 -1.53
N THR A 190 5.50 1.70 -1.62
CA THR A 190 5.00 1.02 -2.82
C THR A 190 3.49 0.79 -2.82
N VAL A 191 2.77 1.27 -1.80
CA VAL A 191 1.30 1.16 -1.74
C VAL A 191 0.65 1.99 -2.85
N VAL A 192 -0.24 1.38 -3.63
CA VAL A 192 -0.88 2.04 -4.78
C VAL A 192 -2.05 2.92 -4.38
N GLU A 193 -2.38 3.89 -5.22
CA GLU A 193 -3.66 4.59 -5.15
C GLU A 193 -4.79 3.69 -5.66
N PRO A 194 -6.00 3.69 -5.05
CA PRO A 194 -6.46 4.55 -3.96
C PRO A 194 -6.26 3.96 -2.55
N ALA A 195 -5.46 2.90 -2.39
CA ALA A 195 -5.23 2.26 -1.09
C ALA A 195 -4.50 3.20 -0.12
N THR A 196 -3.79 4.19 -0.63
CA THR A 196 -3.22 5.34 0.10
C THR A 196 -4.28 6.22 0.79
N SER A 197 -5.57 6.16 0.42
CA SER A 197 -6.60 7.05 0.97
C SER A 197 -6.86 6.77 2.46
N PRO A 198 -7.05 7.81 3.30
CA PRO A 198 -7.45 7.63 4.69
C PRO A 198 -8.89 7.10 4.83
N TYR A 199 -9.67 7.11 3.74
CA TYR A 199 -11.05 6.62 3.70
C TYR A 199 -11.19 5.23 3.08
N VAL A 200 -10.06 4.54 2.90
CA VAL A 200 -9.99 3.17 2.38
C VAL A 200 -9.32 2.28 3.42
N ILE A 201 -9.85 1.06 3.60
CA ILE A 201 -9.13 -0.03 4.29
C ILE A 201 -8.22 -0.68 3.25
N ALA A 202 -6.92 -0.41 3.32
CA ALA A 202 -5.92 -1.02 2.47
C ALA A 202 -5.52 -2.40 3.00
N VAL A 203 -5.34 -3.33 2.07
CA VAL A 203 -5.12 -4.74 2.39
C VAL A 203 -3.89 -5.28 1.68
N GLY A 204 -2.88 -5.66 2.46
CA GLY A 204 -1.72 -6.40 1.97
C GLY A 204 -1.98 -7.92 1.93
N ALA A 205 -1.06 -8.67 1.34
CA ALA A 205 -1.16 -10.11 1.11
C ALA A 205 -0.16 -10.89 1.95
N LEU A 206 -0.62 -12.00 2.53
CA LEU A 206 0.23 -13.03 3.12
C LEU A 206 0.17 -14.34 2.35
N THR A 207 1.22 -15.15 2.52
CA THR A 207 1.33 -16.52 2.02
C THR A 207 0.39 -17.43 2.79
N SER A 208 -0.62 -17.95 2.11
CA SER A 208 -1.71 -18.72 2.74
C SER A 208 -1.63 -20.22 2.50
N ARG A 209 -0.88 -20.65 1.49
CA ARG A 209 -0.72 -22.05 1.10
C ARG A 209 0.68 -22.32 0.58
N VAL A 210 1.06 -23.59 0.67
CA VAL A 210 2.27 -24.14 0.06
C VAL A 210 1.95 -24.42 -1.42
N GLY A 211 2.84 -24.01 -2.32
CA GLY A 211 2.82 -24.37 -3.75
C GLY A 211 4.11 -25.12 -4.14
N ASP A 212 4.20 -25.56 -5.39
CA ASP A 212 5.27 -26.47 -5.86
C ASP A 212 6.71 -25.96 -5.65
N THR A 213 6.92 -24.64 -5.54
CA THR A 213 8.23 -24.02 -5.38
C THR A 213 8.49 -23.43 -3.99
N ARG A 214 7.59 -23.61 -3.00
CA ARG A 214 7.72 -22.96 -1.69
C ARG A 214 7.61 -23.93 -0.52
N SER A 215 8.30 -23.58 0.57
CA SER A 215 8.36 -24.38 1.78
C SER A 215 7.24 -23.99 2.76
N PHE A 216 6.87 -24.93 3.65
CA PHE A 216 6.04 -24.66 4.84
C PHE A 216 6.54 -23.46 5.66
N ALA A 217 7.84 -23.16 5.57
CA ALA A 217 8.48 -22.04 6.25
C ALA A 217 7.91 -20.66 5.87
N ASP A 218 7.22 -20.52 4.73
CA ASP A 218 6.68 -19.24 4.29
C ASP A 218 5.21 -19.01 4.65
N LEU A 219 4.52 -20.03 5.19
CA LEU A 219 3.13 -19.91 5.59
C LEU A 219 2.96 -18.82 6.65
N GLY A 220 2.06 -17.87 6.39
CA GLY A 220 1.80 -16.73 7.26
C GLY A 220 2.78 -15.57 7.12
N LYS A 221 3.86 -15.67 6.33
CA LYS A 221 4.72 -14.53 5.99
C LYS A 221 4.03 -13.59 5.02
N ILE A 222 4.44 -12.32 5.01
CA ILE A 222 4.09 -11.37 3.96
C ILE A 222 4.44 -11.96 2.58
N ALA A 223 3.55 -11.80 1.61
CA ALA A 223 3.85 -12.14 0.23
C ALA A 223 4.89 -11.15 -0.30
N TYR A 224 5.93 -11.66 -0.97
CA TYR A 224 7.07 -10.84 -1.40
C TYR A 224 6.63 -9.59 -2.19
N PHE A 225 5.61 -9.71 -3.05
CA PHE A 225 5.06 -8.61 -3.85
C PHE A 225 4.13 -7.64 -3.09
N SER A 226 3.64 -7.95 -1.88
CA SER A 226 2.57 -7.16 -1.23
C SER A 226 2.98 -5.73 -0.87
N SER A 227 2.61 -4.73 -1.64
CA SER A 227 3.05 -3.34 -1.44
C SER A 227 2.98 -2.80 -0.01
N ARG A 228 3.95 -1.94 0.33
CA ARG A 228 4.21 -1.42 1.67
C ARG A 228 3.94 0.07 1.75
N GLY A 229 3.52 0.54 2.91
CA GLY A 229 3.54 1.96 3.23
C GLY A 229 4.97 2.49 3.49
N PRO A 230 5.11 3.69 4.06
CA PRO A 230 4.02 4.62 4.37
C PRO A 230 3.43 5.24 3.08
N THR A 231 2.34 5.97 3.22
CA THR A 231 1.93 6.94 2.19
C THR A 231 2.95 8.09 2.10
N ARG A 232 2.88 8.92 1.05
CA ARG A 232 3.78 10.07 0.88
C ARG A 232 3.68 11.08 2.03
N ASP A 233 2.50 11.22 2.62
CA ASP A 233 2.25 12.04 3.80
C ASP A 233 2.53 11.31 5.14
N GLY A 234 3.12 10.11 5.10
CA GLY A 234 3.64 9.41 6.27
C GLY A 234 2.62 8.54 7.01
N ARG A 235 1.41 8.37 6.48
CA ARG A 235 0.38 7.52 7.12
C ARG A 235 0.73 6.05 6.97
N LEU A 236 0.42 5.29 8.02
CA LEU A 236 0.53 3.84 8.05
C LEU A 236 -0.37 3.20 6.99
N LYS A 237 0.23 2.41 6.11
CA LYS A 237 -0.44 1.51 5.17
C LYS A 237 0.38 0.23 4.98
N PRO A 238 -0.23 -0.92 4.61
CA PRO A 238 -1.68 -1.17 4.62
C PRO A 238 -2.25 -1.14 6.05
N GLU A 239 -3.58 -1.13 6.20
CA GLU A 239 -4.19 -1.25 7.54
C GLU A 239 -4.05 -2.67 8.10
N VAL A 240 -4.25 -3.69 7.27
CA VAL A 240 -4.15 -5.10 7.67
C VAL A 240 -3.66 -5.93 6.50
N VAL A 241 -3.22 -7.16 6.77
CA VAL A 241 -2.90 -8.15 5.74
C VAL A 241 -3.85 -9.34 5.80
N ALA A 242 -4.11 -9.97 4.66
CA ALA A 242 -4.98 -11.14 4.57
C ALA A 242 -4.42 -12.17 3.55
N PRO A 243 -4.91 -13.42 3.56
CA PRO A 243 -4.57 -14.42 2.55
C PRO A 243 -4.70 -13.87 1.13
N GLY A 244 -3.57 -13.73 0.43
CA GLY A 244 -3.54 -13.19 -0.94
C GLY A 244 -2.59 -13.94 -1.86
N TYR A 245 -1.77 -14.83 -1.32
CA TYR A 245 -0.83 -15.61 -2.12
C TYR A 245 -1.18 -17.11 -2.09
N TYR A 246 -1.39 -17.67 -3.29
CA TYR A 246 -1.97 -18.99 -3.56
C TYR A 246 -3.38 -19.20 -2.97
N VAL A 247 -4.30 -18.28 -3.27
CA VAL A 247 -5.70 -18.37 -2.87
C VAL A 247 -6.51 -19.06 -3.97
N LEU A 248 -7.34 -20.04 -3.61
CA LEU A 248 -8.28 -20.66 -4.56
C LEU A 248 -9.50 -19.77 -4.77
N GLY A 249 -9.69 -19.30 -6.01
CA GLY A 249 -10.87 -18.57 -6.46
C GLY A 249 -11.71 -19.36 -7.47
N PRO A 250 -13.00 -19.02 -7.66
CA PRO A 250 -13.84 -19.66 -8.67
C PRO A 250 -13.31 -19.41 -10.08
N LYS A 251 -13.25 -20.45 -10.91
CA LYS A 251 -12.80 -20.36 -12.30
C LYS A 251 -13.97 -20.05 -13.23
N ALA A 252 -13.94 -18.89 -13.87
CA ALA A 252 -14.94 -18.48 -14.85
C ALA A 252 -15.17 -19.56 -15.92
N GLY A 253 -16.44 -19.83 -16.25
CA GLY A 253 -16.83 -20.83 -17.24
C GLY A 253 -16.74 -22.29 -16.76
N SER A 254 -16.56 -22.54 -15.46
CA SER A 254 -16.55 -23.90 -14.90
C SER A 254 -17.06 -23.95 -13.45
N SER A 255 -17.25 -25.16 -12.92
CA SER A 255 -17.49 -25.41 -11.49
C SER A 255 -16.20 -25.55 -10.67
N GLY A 256 -15.03 -25.35 -11.30
CA GLY A 256 -13.73 -25.54 -10.68
C GLY A 256 -13.20 -24.31 -9.96
N TYR A 257 -12.05 -24.50 -9.31
CA TYR A 257 -11.27 -23.45 -8.65
C TYR A 257 -9.90 -23.32 -9.30
N ILE A 258 -9.34 -22.11 -9.30
CA ILE A 258 -7.96 -21.85 -9.71
C ILE A 258 -7.16 -21.18 -8.60
N PRO A 259 -5.87 -21.54 -8.42
CA PRO A 259 -4.99 -20.80 -7.55
C PRO A 259 -4.58 -19.49 -8.23
N LEU A 260 -4.74 -18.38 -7.50
CA LEU A 260 -4.32 -17.04 -7.91
C LEU A 260 -3.55 -16.35 -6.79
N SER A 261 -2.86 -15.28 -7.16
CA SER A 261 -1.92 -14.56 -6.30
C SER A 261 -2.04 -13.06 -6.53
N GLY A 262 -2.06 -12.29 -5.45
CA GLY A 262 -2.12 -10.83 -5.49
C GLY A 262 -2.83 -10.26 -4.25
N THR A 263 -2.53 -9.01 -3.91
CA THR A 263 -3.32 -8.24 -2.93
C THR A 263 -4.77 -8.06 -3.41
N SER A 264 -5.01 -8.17 -4.71
CA SER A 264 -6.34 -8.28 -5.34
C SER A 264 -7.17 -9.47 -4.83
N LEU A 265 -6.53 -10.52 -4.29
CA LEU A 265 -7.18 -11.68 -3.66
C LEU A 265 -7.31 -11.52 -2.14
N ALA A 266 -6.42 -10.76 -1.50
CA ALA A 266 -6.50 -10.44 -0.08
C ALA A 266 -7.62 -9.42 0.24
N SER A 267 -7.75 -8.38 -0.60
CA SER A 267 -8.78 -7.35 -0.47
C SER A 267 -10.21 -7.91 -0.32
N PRO A 268 -10.70 -8.84 -1.17
CA PRO A 268 -12.05 -9.39 -1.02
C PRO A 268 -12.24 -10.24 0.23
N VAL A 269 -11.17 -10.84 0.80
CA VAL A 269 -11.26 -11.53 2.10
C VAL A 269 -11.62 -10.52 3.19
N VAL A 270 -10.91 -9.39 3.24
CA VAL A 270 -11.20 -8.33 4.21
C VAL A 270 -12.54 -7.66 3.90
N ALA A 271 -12.92 -7.47 2.64
CA ALA A 271 -14.25 -6.96 2.29
C ALA A 271 -15.37 -7.84 2.84
N GLY A 272 -15.18 -9.17 2.85
CA GLY A 272 -16.08 -10.11 3.54
C GLY A 272 -16.13 -9.87 5.05
N LEU A 273 -14.98 -9.71 5.70
CA LEU A 273 -14.91 -9.36 7.13
C LEU A 273 -15.62 -8.04 7.42
N VAL A 274 -15.44 -7.01 6.60
CA VAL A 274 -16.12 -5.73 6.73
C VAL A 274 -17.64 -5.88 6.56
N ALA A 275 -18.09 -6.73 5.64
CA ALA A 275 -19.53 -6.99 5.48
C ALA A 275 -20.13 -7.63 6.74
N LEU A 276 -19.38 -8.53 7.40
CA LEU A 276 -19.75 -9.13 8.69
C LEU A 276 -19.76 -8.09 9.83
N ILE A 277 -18.80 -7.16 9.84
CA ILE A 277 -18.78 -6.04 10.80
C ILE A 277 -20.02 -5.14 10.60
N LEU A 278 -20.37 -4.83 9.35
CA LEU A 278 -21.53 -4.01 9.03
C LEU A 278 -22.88 -4.75 9.21
N GLU A 279 -22.89 -6.09 9.17
CA GLU A 279 -24.05 -6.88 9.57
C GLU A 279 -24.35 -6.67 11.07
N ALA A 280 -23.30 -6.62 11.91
CA ALA A 280 -23.43 -6.38 13.34
C ALA A 280 -23.73 -4.91 13.68
N ASN A 281 -23.12 -3.96 12.97
CA ASN A 281 -23.43 -2.54 13.11
C ASN A 281 -23.45 -1.83 11.74
N PRO A 282 -24.63 -1.62 11.14
CA PRO A 282 -24.77 -1.09 9.79
C PRO A 282 -24.40 0.40 9.66
N ASN A 283 -24.20 1.09 10.78
CA ASN A 283 -23.93 2.53 10.81
C ASN A 283 -22.43 2.86 10.94
N LEU A 284 -21.54 1.87 11.11
CA LEU A 284 -20.11 2.14 11.19
C LEU A 284 -19.59 2.75 9.89
N ASP A 285 -18.76 3.77 10.04
CA ASP A 285 -17.96 4.32 8.96
C ASP A 285 -16.61 3.59 8.85
N VAL A 286 -15.77 4.04 7.92
CA VAL A 286 -14.44 3.46 7.71
C VAL A 286 -13.56 3.50 8.97
N ASN A 287 -13.67 4.53 9.81
CA ASN A 287 -12.87 4.66 11.02
C ASN A 287 -13.32 3.66 12.08
N GLY A 288 -14.64 3.51 12.27
CA GLY A 288 -15.21 2.48 13.15
C GLY A 288 -14.83 1.08 12.71
N VAL A 289 -14.90 0.78 11.41
CA VAL A 289 -14.45 -0.49 10.86
C VAL A 289 -12.95 -0.71 11.05
N ARG A 290 -12.11 0.31 10.80
CA ARG A 290 -10.66 0.23 11.05
C ARG A 290 -10.36 -0.07 12.51
N GLY A 291 -11.09 0.55 13.45
CA GLY A 291 -10.96 0.28 14.89
C GLY A 291 -11.28 -1.18 15.25
N VAL A 292 -12.33 -1.74 14.66
CA VAL A 292 -12.70 -3.16 14.87
C VAL A 292 -11.64 -4.11 14.29
N LEU A 293 -11.15 -3.84 13.08
CA LEU A 293 -10.13 -4.68 12.44
C LEU A 293 -8.79 -4.61 13.18
N SER A 294 -8.33 -3.41 13.54
CA SER A 294 -7.05 -3.20 14.23
C SER A 294 -7.03 -3.82 15.63
N SER A 295 -8.12 -3.70 16.39
CA SER A 295 -8.21 -4.27 17.75
C SER A 295 -8.26 -5.81 17.79
N GLN A 296 -8.57 -6.46 16.67
CA GLN A 296 -8.65 -7.93 16.58
C GLN A 296 -7.57 -8.55 15.68
N ALA A 297 -6.72 -7.74 15.09
CA ALA A 297 -5.66 -8.21 14.20
C ALA A 297 -4.69 -9.14 14.97
N LEU A 298 -4.31 -10.23 14.32
CA LEU A 298 -3.37 -11.20 14.90
C LEU A 298 -1.92 -10.77 14.62
N SER A 299 -1.07 -11.01 15.61
CA SER A 299 0.38 -10.85 15.54
C SER A 299 1.07 -12.19 15.77
N ASP A 300 2.22 -12.41 15.15
CA ASP A 300 3.09 -13.56 15.43
C ASP A 300 4.56 -13.23 15.15
N GLY A 301 5.43 -14.24 15.15
CA GLY A 301 6.86 -14.06 14.93
C GLY A 301 7.21 -13.42 13.57
N PHE A 302 6.32 -13.47 12.58
CA PHE A 302 6.57 -12.84 11.27
C PHE A 302 6.20 -11.36 11.24
N THR A 303 5.26 -10.93 12.08
CA THR A 303 4.75 -9.55 12.03
C THR A 303 5.70 -8.54 12.63
N GLY A 304 6.61 -8.99 13.52
CA GLY A 304 7.46 -8.11 14.31
C GLY A 304 6.65 -7.18 15.21
N SER A 305 7.20 -6.01 15.52
CA SER A 305 6.50 -4.95 16.27
C SER A 305 5.41 -4.29 15.41
N LEU A 306 4.20 -4.19 15.96
CA LEU A 306 3.04 -3.60 15.30
C LEU A 306 2.59 -2.30 16.00
N PRO A 307 2.00 -1.34 15.27
CA PRO A 307 1.80 -1.38 13.82
C PRO A 307 3.09 -1.08 13.04
N ASN A 308 3.17 -1.53 11.77
CA ASN A 308 4.27 -1.20 10.86
C ASN A 308 3.80 -1.15 9.39
N ASN A 309 4.63 -0.57 8.51
CA ASN A 309 4.29 -0.35 7.09
C ASN A 309 4.23 -1.61 6.21
N VAL A 310 4.43 -2.80 6.78
CA VAL A 310 4.40 -4.08 6.06
C VAL A 310 3.13 -4.86 6.41
N TYR A 311 2.86 -5.04 7.70
CA TYR A 311 1.72 -5.80 8.22
C TYR A 311 0.55 -4.92 8.66
N GLY A 312 0.71 -3.60 8.68
CA GLY A 312 -0.28 -2.68 9.22
C GLY A 312 -0.46 -2.90 10.72
N TYR A 313 -1.71 -3.09 11.14
CA TYR A 313 -2.09 -3.52 12.49
C TYR A 313 -1.95 -5.03 12.70
N GLY A 314 -1.67 -5.82 11.66
CA GLY A 314 -1.49 -7.26 11.72
C GLY A 314 -2.36 -8.04 10.73
N LYS A 315 -2.51 -9.33 10.99
CA LYS A 315 -3.27 -10.25 10.14
C LYS A 315 -4.76 -10.11 10.43
N ALA A 316 -5.55 -9.79 9.41
CA ALA A 316 -6.99 -9.55 9.53
C ALA A 316 -7.70 -10.76 10.15
N PHE A 317 -8.43 -10.53 11.23
CA PHE A 317 -9.14 -11.57 11.97
C PHE A 317 -10.39 -10.99 12.64
N LEU A 318 -11.41 -11.84 12.82
CA LEU A 318 -12.63 -11.53 13.56
C LEU A 318 -12.95 -12.70 14.49
N SER A 319 -12.79 -12.49 15.79
CA SER A 319 -12.94 -13.51 16.83
C SER A 319 -14.40 -13.85 17.14
N SER A 320 -15.28 -12.83 17.17
CA SER A 320 -16.71 -12.96 17.46
C SER A 320 -17.47 -11.73 16.98
N PHE A 321 -18.68 -11.93 16.47
CA PHE A 321 -19.56 -10.86 15.99
C PHE A 321 -20.07 -9.94 17.12
N SER A 322 -20.13 -10.45 18.35
CA SER A 322 -20.69 -9.73 19.50
C SER A 322 -19.81 -8.58 20.02
N SER A 323 -18.51 -8.56 19.71
CA SER A 323 -17.57 -7.54 20.18
C SER A 323 -17.62 -6.22 19.38
N VAL A 324 -18.30 -6.22 18.22
CA VAL A 324 -18.47 -5.03 17.37
C VAL A 324 -19.32 -3.94 18.07
N GLY A 325 -20.15 -4.32 19.05
CA GLY A 325 -20.98 -3.40 19.84
C GLY A 325 -20.25 -2.66 20.98
N SER A 326 -18.97 -2.97 21.23
CA SER A 326 -18.23 -2.50 22.42
C SER A 326 -17.19 -1.42 22.11
N VAL A 327 -17.23 -0.78 20.94
CA VAL A 327 -16.32 0.33 20.60
C VAL A 327 -16.73 1.60 21.34
N GLY A 328 -16.61 1.57 22.68
CA GLY A 328 -16.72 2.72 23.56
C GLY A 328 -15.35 3.38 23.67
N SER A 329 -15.27 4.63 23.21
CA SER A 329 -14.24 5.64 23.49
C SER A 329 -12.79 5.15 23.61
N ILE A 330 -12.08 5.08 22.48
CA ILE A 330 -10.61 5.06 22.51
C ILE A 330 -10.12 6.49 22.72
N TYR A 331 -9.52 6.74 23.89
CA TYR A 331 -8.79 7.96 24.21
C TYR A 331 -7.64 8.16 23.22
N VAL A 332 -7.62 9.32 22.55
CA VAL A 332 -6.46 9.78 21.78
C VAL A 332 -5.46 10.36 22.78
N GLY A 333 -4.52 9.52 23.24
CA GLY A 333 -3.35 9.95 23.99
C GLY A 333 -2.40 10.74 23.09
N SER A 334 -1.85 11.84 23.61
CA SER A 334 -1.14 12.88 22.88
C SER A 334 0.10 12.39 22.10
N LEU A 335 0.27 12.99 20.93
CA LEU A 335 1.52 12.99 20.17
C LEU A 335 2.56 13.80 20.95
N GLU A 336 3.46 13.14 21.65
CA GLU A 336 4.70 13.76 22.12
C GLU A 336 5.91 13.13 21.42
N ASN A 337 6.47 13.92 20.50
CA ASN A 337 7.89 14.05 20.14
C ASN A 337 8.73 12.78 19.92
N PHE A 338 8.80 12.35 18.65
CA PHE A 338 10.00 11.68 18.14
C PHE A 338 10.97 12.73 17.58
N THR A 339 11.87 13.22 18.44
CA THR A 339 13.11 13.88 18.00
C THR A 339 14.21 12.82 17.89
N CYS A 340 14.79 12.70 16.69
CA CYS A 340 15.99 11.91 16.46
C CYS A 340 17.18 12.65 17.09
N GLY A 341 17.69 12.13 18.21
CA GLY A 341 18.85 12.67 18.92
C GLY A 341 19.93 11.61 19.05
N LEU A 342 20.97 11.77 18.24
CA LEU A 342 22.39 11.40 18.41
C LEU A 342 22.74 10.08 19.14
N ARG A 343 23.44 9.22 18.39
CA ARG A 343 24.32 8.15 18.86
C ARG A 343 25.26 8.64 19.97
N GLU A 344 25.37 7.85 21.03
CA GLU A 344 26.66 7.54 21.64
C GLU A 344 26.66 6.08 22.13
N SER A 345 27.75 5.39 21.80
CA SER A 345 28.05 3.99 22.06
C SER A 345 28.76 3.82 23.40
N VAL A 346 28.35 2.86 24.24
CA VAL A 346 29.29 2.13 25.12
C VAL A 346 28.78 0.69 25.39
N VAL A 347 29.48 -0.27 24.77
CA VAL A 347 30.00 -1.56 25.28
C VAL A 347 29.42 -2.15 26.58
N GLY A 348 29.04 -3.44 26.51
CA GLY A 348 29.40 -4.41 27.57
C GLY A 348 28.41 -5.52 27.91
N GLY A 349 28.81 -6.77 27.67
CA GLY A 349 28.49 -7.89 28.57
C GLY A 349 27.59 -8.99 28.01
N GLY A 350 28.16 -10.18 27.81
CA GLY A 350 27.46 -11.36 27.29
C GLY A 350 26.66 -12.16 28.34
N GLY A 351 26.02 -13.23 27.87
CA GLY A 351 25.33 -14.20 28.73
C GLY A 351 24.16 -14.88 28.01
N GLY A 352 24.31 -16.16 27.67
CA GLY A 352 23.33 -16.91 26.89
C GLY A 352 22.22 -17.59 27.70
N GLY A 353 21.37 -18.35 26.99
CA GLY A 353 20.58 -19.46 27.53
C GLY A 353 19.08 -19.47 27.18
N GLY A 354 18.65 -20.55 26.51
CA GLY A 354 17.28 -21.09 26.46
C GLY A 354 16.31 -20.38 25.50
N GLY A 355 15.65 -21.00 24.53
CA GLY A 355 15.11 -22.37 24.47
C GLY A 355 13.60 -22.35 24.75
N CYS A 356 12.82 -23.01 23.88
CA CYS A 356 11.37 -23.31 23.93
C CYS A 356 10.43 -22.24 23.32
N ASN A 357 9.43 -22.54 22.49
CA ASN A 357 8.93 -23.81 21.97
C ASN A 357 8.16 -23.59 20.66
N SER A 358 8.20 -24.61 19.81
CA SER A 358 7.39 -24.88 18.64
C SER A 358 5.91 -24.56 18.82
N ALA A 359 5.36 -23.69 17.96
CA ALA A 359 3.92 -23.64 17.74
C ALA A 359 3.50 -24.88 16.93
N SER A 360 2.66 -25.71 17.54
CA SER A 360 2.07 -26.92 16.95
C SER A 360 1.25 -26.62 15.68
N PRO A 361 1.23 -27.52 14.69
CA PRO A 361 0.46 -27.36 13.45
C PRO A 361 -1.07 -27.40 13.62
N ASP A 362 -1.60 -27.54 14.84
CA ASP A 362 -3.02 -27.76 15.12
C ASP A 362 -3.93 -26.52 15.05
N LEU A 363 -3.39 -25.31 15.01
CA LEU A 363 -4.22 -24.09 14.87
C LEU A 363 -4.80 -23.91 13.46
N TYR A 364 -4.14 -24.45 12.43
CA TYR A 364 -4.60 -24.31 11.05
C TYR A 364 -5.71 -25.31 10.69
N THR A 365 -5.69 -26.50 11.28
CA THR A 365 -6.75 -27.52 11.11
C THR A 365 -8.05 -27.12 11.81
N ALA A 366 -7.96 -26.34 12.90
CA ALA A 366 -9.12 -25.79 13.60
C ALA A 366 -9.89 -24.75 12.75
N LEU A 367 -9.19 -23.98 11.91
CA LEU A 367 -9.81 -22.96 11.04
C LEU A 367 -10.68 -23.57 9.94
N SER A 368 -10.33 -24.75 9.41
CA SER A 368 -11.18 -25.47 8.45
C SER A 368 -12.38 -26.15 9.11
N ALA A 369 -12.23 -26.65 10.35
CA ALA A 369 -13.29 -27.35 11.07
C ALA A 369 -14.40 -26.41 11.59
N LEU A 370 -14.05 -25.18 11.99
CA LEU A 370 -15.01 -24.20 12.51
C LEU A 370 -15.93 -23.62 11.43
N LEU A 371 -15.46 -23.48 10.18
CA LEU A 371 -16.30 -23.08 9.05
C LEU A 371 -17.40 -24.13 8.75
N SER A 372 -17.10 -25.42 8.90
CA SER A 372 -18.06 -26.50 8.64
C SER A 372 -19.18 -26.56 9.70
N VAL A 373 -18.85 -26.29 10.97
CA VAL A 373 -19.84 -26.34 12.08
C VAL A 373 -20.80 -25.15 12.05
N ALA A 374 -20.35 -23.96 11.63
CA ALA A 374 -21.21 -22.78 11.50
C ALA A 374 -22.22 -22.90 10.34
N VAL A 375 -21.81 -23.52 9.23
CA VAL A 375 -22.68 -23.76 8.06
C VAL A 375 -23.71 -24.87 8.34
N LEU A 376 -23.31 -25.96 9.01
CA LEU A 376 -24.22 -27.05 9.35
C LEU A 376 -25.28 -26.68 10.39
N ARG A 377 -24.97 -25.83 11.38
CA ARG A 377 -25.96 -25.34 12.36
C ARG A 377 -27.04 -24.45 11.72
N ARG A 378 -26.74 -23.74 10.62
CA ARG A 378 -27.73 -22.93 9.88
C ARG A 378 -28.66 -23.77 8.99
N LEU A 379 -28.20 -24.89 8.45
CA LEU A 379 -29.05 -25.80 7.67
C LEU A 379 -30.06 -26.56 8.53
N ALA A 380 -29.70 -26.89 9.77
CA ALA A 380 -30.63 -27.53 10.72
C ALA A 380 -31.77 -26.60 11.18
N LYS A 381 -31.50 -25.29 11.36
CA LYS A 381 -32.52 -24.31 11.77
C LYS A 381 -33.52 -23.93 10.66
N ARG A 382 -33.20 -24.16 9.38
CA ARG A 382 -34.13 -23.92 8.25
C ARG A 382 -35.05 -25.10 7.92
N LYS A 383 -34.86 -26.27 8.54
CA LYS A 383 -35.75 -27.45 8.37
C LYS A 383 -36.79 -27.61 9.49
N LEU A 384 -36.82 -26.71 10.46
CA LEU A 384 -37.70 -26.76 11.63
C LEU A 384 -38.53 -25.47 11.82
N ALA A 385 -38.71 -24.68 10.75
CA ALA A 385 -39.57 -23.50 10.73
C ALA A 385 -40.54 -23.58 9.55
#